data_AF-V7B787-F1
#
_entry.id   AF-V7B787-F1
#
_cell.length_a   1.000
_cell.length_b   1.000
_cell.length_c   1.000
_cell.angle_alpha   90.00
_cell.angle_beta   90.00
_cell.angle_gamma   90.00
#
_symmetry.space_group_name_H-M   'P 1'
#
loop_
_entity.id
_entity.type
_entity.pdbx_description
1 polymer ?
#
loop_
_entity_poly.entity_id
_entity_poly.type
_entity_poly.pdbx_seq_one_letter_code
_entity_poly.pdbx_strand_id
1 'polypeptide(L)'
;MKSVFVPFLSLVVVLALTVAATKPPKALTCEQTKSLVTPCLDYLTKKTSTPSTPCCQGLNKLIASTPTKKEKCAACKCLKKEASHIPNLDVDRANKLPKVCNINVDYPISKDFDCEKIIKDKP
;
A
#
# COMPACT_ATOMS: atom_id res chain seq x y z
N MET A 1 -6.46 -34.57 -52.77
CA MET A 1 -7.10 -33.98 -51.56
C MET A 1 -6.53 -34.72 -50.35
N LYS A 2 -5.74 -34.13 -49.45
CA LYS A 2 -5.85 -32.81 -48.85
C LYS A 2 -4.46 -32.21 -48.63
N SER A 3 -4.30 -30.99 -49.10
CA SER A 3 -3.12 -30.15 -48.91
C SER A 3 -2.79 -29.98 -47.44
N VAL A 4 -1.48 -29.90 -47.21
CA VAL A 4 -0.78 -29.62 -45.96
C VAL A 4 -1.05 -28.18 -45.52
N PHE A 5 -2.30 -27.88 -45.19
CA PHE A 5 -2.78 -26.75 -44.40
C PHE A 5 -3.32 -27.45 -43.16
N VAL A 6 -2.76 -27.43 -41.96
CA VAL A 6 -2.68 -26.28 -41.07
C VAL A 6 -1.81 -26.72 -39.85
N PRO A 7 -0.51 -27.05 -39.98
CA PRO A 7 0.35 -27.08 -38.79
C PRO A 7 0.73 -25.64 -38.37
N PHE A 8 0.48 -24.66 -39.24
CA PHE A 8 0.78 -23.24 -39.06
C PHE A 8 -0.04 -22.54 -37.96
N LEU A 9 -1.13 -23.15 -37.46
CA LEU A 9 -1.87 -22.55 -36.33
C LEU A 9 -1.29 -22.90 -34.96
N SER A 10 -0.41 -23.90 -34.86
CA SER A 10 0.02 -24.40 -33.54
C SER A 10 1.27 -23.72 -32.98
N LEU A 11 1.96 -22.86 -33.75
CA LEU A 11 3.23 -22.26 -33.33
C LEU A 11 3.13 -20.82 -32.83
N VAL A 12 1.98 -20.15 -33.02
CA VAL A 12 1.77 -18.75 -32.56
C VAL A 12 1.28 -18.68 -31.11
N VAL A 13 0.97 -19.82 -30.47
CA VAL A 13 0.51 -19.88 -29.07
C VAL A 13 1.70 -20.01 -28.08
N VAL A 14 2.95 -20.01 -28.56
CA VAL A 14 4.13 -20.25 -27.70
C VAL A 14 4.92 -18.98 -27.37
N LEU A 15 4.49 -17.78 -27.83
CA LEU A 15 5.32 -16.56 -27.70
C LEU A 15 4.69 -15.37 -26.96
N ALA A 16 3.59 -15.54 -26.21
CA ALA A 16 2.88 -14.42 -25.57
C ALA A 16 2.78 -14.47 -24.04
N LEU A 17 3.36 -15.46 -23.35
CA LEU A 17 3.18 -15.60 -21.89
C LEU A 17 4.48 -15.79 -21.09
N THR A 18 5.59 -15.26 -21.59
CA THR A 18 6.78 -15.00 -20.76
C THR A 18 6.93 -13.51 -20.53
N VAL A 19 5.86 -12.86 -20.06
CA VAL A 19 6.02 -11.60 -19.34
C VAL A 19 6.88 -11.95 -18.13
N ALA A 20 8.12 -11.51 -18.19
CA ALA A 20 9.04 -11.49 -17.08
C ALA A 20 8.33 -10.86 -15.88
N ALA A 21 7.71 -11.70 -15.05
CA ALA A 21 7.38 -11.34 -13.69
C ALA A 21 8.68 -11.41 -12.90
N THR A 22 9.63 -10.55 -13.24
CA THR A 22 10.46 -9.95 -12.20
C THR A 22 9.43 -9.31 -11.28
N LYS A 23 9.03 -10.02 -10.21
CA LYS A 23 8.26 -9.41 -9.15
C LYS A 23 9.18 -8.30 -8.65
N PRO A 24 8.94 -7.00 -8.92
CA PRO A 24 9.52 -6.02 -8.03
C PRO A 24 9.05 -6.42 -6.62
N PRO A 25 9.83 -6.17 -5.55
CA PRO A 25 9.26 -6.21 -4.21
C PRO A 25 7.93 -5.47 -4.32
N LYS A 26 6.81 -6.14 -4.01
CA LYS A 26 5.46 -5.66 -4.34
C LYS A 26 5.17 -4.42 -3.51
N ALA A 27 5.76 -3.30 -3.89
CA ALA A 27 5.49 -2.00 -3.34
C ALA A 27 4.00 -1.75 -3.62
N LEU A 28 3.23 -1.60 -2.56
CA LEU A 28 1.81 -1.30 -2.66
C LEU A 28 1.61 -0.09 -3.56
N THR A 29 0.66 -0.17 -4.49
CA THR A 29 0.24 1.01 -5.25
C THR A 29 -0.49 1.99 -4.32
N CYS A 30 -0.61 3.25 -4.73
CA CYS A 30 -1.39 4.22 -3.96
C CYS A 30 -2.86 3.77 -3.79
N GLU A 31 -3.45 3.18 -4.83
CA GLU A 31 -4.81 2.62 -4.78
C GLU A 31 -4.93 1.47 -3.78
N GLN A 32 -3.95 0.56 -3.74
CA GLN A 32 -3.93 -0.53 -2.76
C GLN A 32 -3.76 0.01 -1.34
N THR A 33 -2.85 0.97 -1.17
CA THR A 33 -2.61 1.63 0.12
C THR A 33 -3.87 2.33 0.64
N LYS A 34 -4.56 3.06 -0.24
CA LYS A 34 -5.84 3.70 0.05
C LYS A 34 -6.89 2.68 0.48
N SER A 35 -7.08 1.62 -0.31
CA SER A 35 -8.06 0.56 -0.02
C SER A 35 -7.86 -0.08 1.35
N LEU A 36 -6.59 -0.26 1.77
CA LEU A 36 -6.26 -0.78 3.10
C LEU A 36 -6.65 0.15 4.25
N VAL A 37 -6.66 1.47 4.03
CA VAL A 37 -6.96 2.46 5.09
C VAL A 37 -8.36 3.06 4.99
N THR A 38 -9.10 2.84 3.90
CA THR A 38 -10.50 3.30 3.75
C THR A 38 -11.38 2.94 4.95
N PRO A 39 -11.30 1.72 5.54
CA PRO A 39 -12.12 1.38 6.71
C PRO A 39 -11.79 2.19 7.97
N CYS A 40 -10.66 2.92 7.98
CA CYS A 40 -10.24 3.76 9.09
C CYS A 40 -10.85 5.16 9.04
N LEU A 41 -11.45 5.57 7.91
CA LEU A 41 -11.89 6.95 7.69
C LEU A 41 -12.87 7.43 8.76
N ASP A 42 -13.81 6.60 9.21
CA ASP A 42 -14.78 7.03 10.23
C ASP A 42 -14.12 7.30 11.59
N TYR A 43 -13.08 6.54 11.95
CA TYR A 43 -12.29 6.84 13.14
C TYR A 43 -11.42 8.08 12.93
N LEU A 44 -10.76 8.20 11.76
CA LEU A 44 -9.90 9.33 11.42
C LEU A 44 -10.66 10.65 11.30
N THR A 45 -11.95 10.63 10.97
CA THR A 45 -12.82 11.80 10.82
C THR A 45 -13.73 12.05 12.03
N LYS A 46 -13.41 11.42 13.18
CA LYS A 46 -14.15 11.58 14.44
C LYS A 46 -15.59 11.07 14.48
N LYS A 47 -16.05 10.33 13.46
CA LYS A 47 -17.38 9.71 13.47
C LYS A 47 -17.49 8.55 14.44
N THR A 48 -16.39 7.81 14.66
CA THR A 48 -16.32 6.74 15.67
C THR A 48 -15.24 7.03 16.70
N SER A 49 -15.39 6.56 17.94
CA SER A 49 -14.38 6.68 18.99
C SER A 49 -13.26 5.65 18.87
N THR A 50 -13.54 4.51 18.24
CA THR A 50 -12.62 3.39 18.05
C THR A 50 -12.49 3.02 16.56
N PRO A 51 -11.31 2.54 16.12
CA PRO A 51 -11.15 1.98 14.78
C PRO A 51 -11.90 0.66 14.65
N SER A 52 -12.43 0.41 13.46
CA SER A 52 -13.09 -0.85 13.13
C SER A 52 -12.07 -2.00 13.02
N THR A 53 -12.50 -3.24 13.20
CA THR A 53 -11.64 -4.42 12.97
C THR A 53 -11.02 -4.42 11.56
N PRO A 54 -11.77 -4.14 10.48
CA PRO A 54 -11.19 -4.04 9.13
C PRO A 54 -10.13 -2.93 9.00
N CYS A 55 -10.29 -1.82 9.73
CA CYS A 55 -9.27 -0.76 9.75
C CYS A 55 -7.95 -1.27 10.31
N CYS A 56 -7.97 -1.92 11.48
CA CYS A 56 -6.75 -2.43 12.09
C CYS A 56 -6.13 -3.57 11.27
N GLN A 57 -6.94 -4.43 10.66
CA GLN A 57 -6.45 -5.46 9.73
C GLN A 57 -5.80 -4.85 8.49
N GLY A 58 -6.39 -3.81 7.92
CA GLY A 58 -5.85 -3.08 6.78
C GLY A 58 -4.54 -2.39 7.12
N LEU A 59 -4.47 -1.73 8.27
CA LEU A 59 -3.23 -1.13 8.78
C LEU A 59 -2.12 -2.16 9.01
N ASN A 60 -2.45 -3.32 9.59
CA ASN A 60 -1.49 -4.40 9.78
C ASN A 60 -0.94 -4.92 8.44
N LYS A 61 -1.81 -5.12 7.45
CA LYS A 61 -1.40 -5.51 6.09
C LYS A 61 -0.52 -4.46 5.43
N LEU A 62 -0.83 -3.17 5.60
CA LEU A 62 -0.02 -2.08 5.08
C LEU A 62 1.39 -2.11 5.68
N ILE A 63 1.51 -2.24 7.00
CA ILE A 63 2.80 -2.32 7.69
C ILE A 63 3.59 -3.57 7.25
N ALA A 64 2.94 -4.74 7.19
CA ALA A 64 3.57 -5.98 6.73
C ALA A 64 4.03 -5.93 5.27
N SER A 65 3.32 -5.17 4.42
CA SER A 65 3.64 -5.00 3.00
C SER A 65 4.62 -3.86 2.71
N THR A 66 5.07 -3.15 3.75
CA THR A 66 6.04 -2.06 3.64
C THR A 66 7.22 -2.29 4.58
N PRO A 67 7.97 -3.41 4.45
CA PRO A 67 9.06 -3.74 5.36
C PRO A 67 10.20 -2.71 5.31
N THR A 68 10.47 -2.10 4.14
CA THR A 68 11.60 -1.18 3.97
C THR A 68 11.23 0.29 4.19
N LYS A 69 12.22 1.11 4.57
CA LYS A 69 12.09 2.57 4.71
C LYS A 69 11.55 3.22 3.41
N LYS A 70 11.99 2.72 2.25
CA LYS A 70 11.56 3.19 0.91
C LYS A 70 10.07 2.91 0.66
N GLU A 71 9.59 1.71 0.98
CA GLU A 71 8.18 1.34 0.82
C GLU A 71 7.27 2.11 1.79
N LYS A 72 7.71 2.27 3.05
CA LYS A 72 6.99 3.11 4.04
C LYS A 72 6.87 4.55 3.56
N CYS A 73 7.95 5.11 3.00
CA CYS A 73 7.95 6.45 2.41
C CYS A 73 6.98 6.57 1.23
N ALA A 74 6.98 5.59 0.31
CA ALA A 74 6.08 5.58 -0.83
C ALA A 74 4.60 5.53 -0.39
N ALA A 75 4.27 4.61 0.53
CA ALA A 75 2.92 4.50 1.09
C ALA A 75 2.49 5.80 1.80
N CYS A 76 3.38 6.40 2.59
CA CYS A 76 3.11 7.67 3.24
C CYS A 76 2.82 8.81 2.25
N LYS A 77 3.59 8.92 1.15
CA LYS A 77 3.33 9.92 0.11
C LYS A 77 1.96 9.73 -0.52
N CYS A 78 1.55 8.49 -0.80
CA CYS A 78 0.21 8.18 -1.27
C CYS A 78 -0.85 8.64 -0.26
N LEU A 79 -0.69 8.25 1.02
CA LEU A 79 -1.63 8.60 2.08
C LEU A 79 -1.73 10.12 2.31
N LYS A 80 -0.61 10.86 2.24
CA LYS A 80 -0.60 12.32 2.38
C LYS A 80 -1.41 13.00 1.27
N LYS A 81 -1.30 12.51 0.03
CA LYS A 81 -2.09 13.02 -1.09
C LYS A 81 -3.57 12.76 -0.86
N GLU A 82 -3.95 11.53 -0.51
CA GLU A 82 -5.36 11.19 -0.25
C GLU A 82 -5.93 11.93 0.96
N ALA A 83 -5.15 12.07 2.03
CA ALA A 83 -5.49 12.83 3.23
C ALA A 83 -5.85 14.28 2.93
N SER A 84 -5.18 14.90 1.96
CA SER A 84 -5.48 16.28 1.55
C SER A 84 -6.88 16.47 0.95
N HIS A 85 -7.48 15.37 0.46
CA HIS A 85 -8.83 15.36 -0.11
C HIS A 85 -9.92 14.96 0.91
N ILE A 86 -9.54 14.60 2.15
CA ILE A 86 -10.48 14.15 3.17
C ILE A 86 -10.77 15.31 4.14
N PRO A 87 -11.98 15.89 4.13
CA PRO A 87 -12.34 16.92 5.08
C PRO A 87 -12.41 16.35 6.50
N ASN A 88 -12.07 17.17 7.49
CA ASN A 88 -12.13 16.84 8.92
C ASN A 88 -11.24 15.66 9.36
N LEU A 89 -10.18 15.35 8.60
CA LEU A 89 -9.21 14.34 9.00
C LEU A 89 -8.44 14.80 10.26
N ASP A 90 -8.43 13.96 11.29
CA ASP A 90 -7.69 14.20 12.52
C ASP A 90 -6.32 13.50 12.50
N VAL A 91 -5.27 14.31 12.41
CA VAL A 91 -3.87 13.84 12.34
C VAL A 91 -3.44 13.17 13.65
N ASP A 92 -3.92 13.63 14.81
CA ASP A 92 -3.59 13.02 16.10
C ASP A 92 -4.15 11.60 16.22
N ARG A 93 -5.36 11.36 15.69
CA ARG A 93 -5.96 10.03 15.61
C ARG A 93 -5.22 9.13 14.64
N ALA A 94 -4.77 9.65 13.49
CA ALA A 94 -3.91 8.91 12.57
C ALA A 94 -2.61 8.45 13.25
N ASN A 95 -1.95 9.33 14.01
CA ASN A 95 -0.73 9.01 14.75
C ASN A 95 -0.95 7.99 15.88
N LYS A 96 -2.14 7.98 16.50
CA LYS A 96 -2.50 7.02 17.56
C LYS A 96 -2.96 5.66 17.01
N LEU A 97 -3.34 5.59 15.74
CA LEU A 97 -3.94 4.40 15.13
C LEU A 97 -3.11 3.11 15.32
N PRO A 98 -1.78 3.10 15.14
CA PRO A 98 -0.97 1.89 15.38
C PRO A 98 -1.07 1.40 16.83
N LYS A 99 -1.02 2.32 17.80
CA LYS A 99 -1.15 2.01 19.23
C LYS A 99 -2.53 1.48 19.57
N VAL A 100 -3.59 2.11 19.06
CA VAL A 100 -4.99 1.69 19.31
C VAL A 100 -5.30 0.34 18.66
N CYS A 101 -4.71 0.05 17.49
CA CYS A 101 -4.80 -1.25 16.84
C CYS A 101 -3.86 -2.30 17.43
N ASN A 102 -3.11 -1.96 18.47
CA ASN A 102 -2.16 -2.85 19.15
C ASN A 102 -1.09 -3.44 18.21
N ILE A 103 -0.70 -2.67 17.18
CA ILE A 103 0.31 -3.07 16.21
C ILE A 103 1.65 -2.56 16.70
N ASN A 104 2.56 -3.49 16.96
CA ASN A 104 3.91 -3.16 17.34
C ASN A 104 4.71 -2.83 16.08
N VAL A 105 5.24 -1.62 16.02
CA VAL A 105 6.06 -1.16 14.89
C VAL A 105 7.48 -1.07 15.40
N ASP A 106 8.38 -1.92 14.87
CA ASP A 106 9.80 -2.01 15.31
C ASP A 106 10.61 -0.73 15.10
N TYR A 107 9.99 0.28 14.50
CA TYR A 107 10.56 1.61 14.38
C TYR A 107 9.53 2.62 14.90
N PRO A 108 9.90 3.50 15.84
CA PRO A 108 8.98 4.46 16.41
C PRO A 108 8.44 5.35 15.28
N ILE A 109 7.13 5.37 15.08
CA ILE A 109 6.45 6.39 14.26
C ILE A 109 6.59 7.72 15.01
N SER A 110 7.80 8.26 15.05
CA SER A 110 8.12 9.52 15.68
C SER A 110 7.46 10.65 14.89
N LYS A 111 7.18 11.76 15.57
CA LYS A 111 6.58 12.97 14.99
C LYS A 111 7.41 13.55 13.82
N ASP A 112 8.67 13.14 13.71
CA ASP A 112 9.58 13.39 12.58
C ASP A 112 9.53 12.31 11.48
N PHE A 113 8.43 11.56 11.34
CA PHE A 113 8.13 10.78 10.12
C PHE A 113 7.80 11.70 8.95
N ASP A 114 8.73 12.62 8.69
CA ASP A 114 8.78 13.38 7.48
C ASP A 114 9.21 12.41 6.40
N CYS A 115 8.21 11.92 5.66
CA CYS A 115 8.42 10.98 4.56
C CYS A 115 9.36 11.57 3.49
N GLU A 116 9.67 12.86 3.55
CA GLU A 116 10.69 13.55 2.77
C GLU A 116 12.13 13.40 3.30
N LYS A 117 12.36 13.32 4.63
CA LYS A 117 13.70 13.09 5.21
C LYS A 117 14.26 11.70 4.90
N ILE A 118 13.40 10.76 4.51
CA ILE A 118 13.77 9.38 4.19
C ILE A 118 14.63 9.27 2.92
N ILE A 119 14.47 10.18 1.95
CA ILE A 119 15.12 10.10 0.63
C ILE A 119 16.52 10.73 0.63
N LYS A 120 16.86 11.54 1.64
CA LYS A 120 18.15 12.26 1.70
C LYS A 120 19.31 11.44 2.28
N ASP A 121 19.04 10.26 2.86
CA ASP A 121 20.06 9.37 3.46
C ASP A 121 20.40 8.19 2.54
N LYS A 122 20.85 8.48 1.31
CA LYS A 122 21.57 7.49 0.51
C LYS A 122 22.73 8.16 -0.23
N PRO A 123 24.00 7.94 0.15
CA PRO A 123 25.11 8.06 -0.78
C PRO A 123 25.00 7.01 -1.89
#